data_AF-A0A930N3T4-F1
#
_entry.id   AF-A0A930N3T4-F1
#
_cell.length_a   1.000
_cell.length_b   1.000
_cell.length_c   1.000
_cell.angle_alpha   90.00
_cell.angle_beta   90.00
_cell.angle_gamma   90.00
#
_symmetry.space_group_name_H-M   'P 1'
#
loop_
_entity.id
_entity.type
_entity.pdbx_description
1 polymer ?
#
loop_
_entity_poly.entity_id
_entity_poly.type
_entity_poly.pdbx_seq_one_letter_code
_entity_poly.pdbx_strand_id
1 'polypeptide(L)'
;MELVVQILLLFIIVASVLRLSFERGWIIPTLFAVVAAVFVYLTYPYAIEQTKTGLAAYIADRSLREHAAIFISLDVALIVAYSFSRLSHPRGRRGRVIAFLLRLYPGVLIFPVLFYLQSTLIFALPGMDFGVVSLLLAAGTVVLLLGLTFLLRFLLPEEEQRLEVLFLVELFVFILGIIASVDETIRMAPTESPIQWSGLVLTLGIGLLCFAVGYFAPRIRRSLKHK
;
A
#
# COMPACT_ATOMS: atom_id res chain seq x y z
N MET A 1 -3.45 -13.89 -14.20
CA MET A 1 -3.65 -12.83 -13.18
C MET A 1 -3.15 -13.17 -11.77
N GLU A 2 -3.35 -14.38 -11.25
CA GLU A 2 -3.06 -14.71 -9.83
C GLU A 2 -1.61 -14.44 -9.40
N LEU A 3 -0.61 -14.82 -10.23
CA LEU A 3 0.81 -14.55 -9.93
C LEU A 3 1.11 -13.05 -9.80
N VAL A 4 0.50 -12.20 -10.62
CA VAL A 4 0.69 -10.74 -10.54
C VAL A 4 0.17 -10.20 -9.22
N VAL A 5 -0.98 -10.71 -8.76
CA VAL A 5 -1.56 -10.33 -7.47
C VAL A 5 -0.68 -10.82 -6.32
N GLN A 6 -0.18 -12.06 -6.36
CA GLN A 6 0.71 -12.57 -5.32
C GLN A 6 2.02 -11.76 -5.23
N ILE A 7 2.61 -11.38 -6.38
CA ILE A 7 3.78 -10.50 -6.42
C ILE A 7 3.43 -9.13 -5.85
N LEU A 8 2.29 -8.54 -6.24
CA LEU A 8 1.83 -7.27 -5.68
C LEU A 8 1.67 -7.32 -4.16
N LEU A 9 1.05 -8.37 -3.62
CA LEU A 9 0.89 -8.57 -2.17
C LEU A 9 2.25 -8.67 -1.46
N LEU A 10 3.23 -9.36 -2.05
CA LEU A 10 4.60 -9.42 -1.54
C LEU A 10 5.24 -8.03 -1.49
N PHE A 11 5.14 -7.26 -2.57
CA PHE A 11 5.68 -5.89 -2.62
C PHE A 11 4.99 -4.98 -1.59
N ILE A 12 3.70 -5.14 -1.31
CA ILE A 12 3.00 -4.40 -0.25
C ILE A 12 3.56 -4.74 1.14
N ILE A 13 3.89 -6.01 1.41
CA ILE A 13 4.55 -6.41 2.68
C ILE A 13 5.92 -5.72 2.78
N VAL A 14 6.72 -5.80 1.72
CA VAL A 14 8.05 -5.18 1.68
C VAL A 14 7.96 -3.66 1.86
N ALA A 15 7.01 -3.01 1.18
CA ALA A 15 6.72 -1.57 1.31
C ALA A 15 6.39 -1.19 2.76
N SER A 16 5.48 -1.93 3.38
CA SER A 16 5.06 -1.70 4.76
C SER A 16 6.23 -1.84 5.74
N VAL A 17 7.08 -2.87 5.58
CA VAL A 17 8.25 -3.07 6.45
C VAL A 17 9.30 -1.97 6.21
N LEU A 18 9.59 -1.62 4.96
CA LEU A 18 10.49 -0.50 4.63
C LEU A 18 9.99 0.79 5.28
N ARG A 19 8.68 1.03 5.24
CA ARG A 19 8.07 2.20 5.86
C ARG A 19 8.26 2.24 7.37
N LEU A 20 8.08 1.11 8.06
CA LEU A 20 8.31 0.96 9.51
C LEU A 20 9.80 1.11 9.89
N SER A 21 10.70 0.76 8.98
CA SER A 21 12.15 0.86 9.20
C SER A 21 12.64 2.30 9.42
N PHE A 22 11.94 3.30 8.89
CA PHE A 22 12.26 4.73 9.11
C PHE A 22 11.96 5.27 10.51
N GLU A 23 11.24 4.51 11.35
CA GLU A 23 10.89 4.98 12.68
C GLU A 23 12.08 4.87 13.64
N ARG A 24 12.54 5.98 14.21
CA ARG A 24 13.75 6.02 15.05
C ARG A 24 13.72 5.11 16.28
N GLY A 25 12.53 4.70 16.75
CA GLY A 25 12.36 3.80 17.90
C GLY A 25 11.58 2.54 17.53
N TRP A 26 11.47 1.62 18.50
CA TRP A 26 10.69 0.39 18.36
C TRP A 26 9.21 0.54 18.69
N ILE A 27 8.80 1.66 19.31
CA ILE A 27 7.41 1.87 19.78
C ILE A 27 6.41 1.85 18.63
N ILE A 28 6.65 2.60 17.55
CA ILE A 28 5.71 2.66 16.42
C ILE A 28 5.67 1.33 15.66
N PRO A 29 6.81 0.69 15.30
CA PRO A 29 6.79 -0.64 14.69
C PRO A 29 6.10 -1.71 15.54
N THR A 30 6.36 -1.74 16.85
CA THR A 30 5.72 -2.71 17.76
C THR A 30 4.22 -2.46 17.91
N LEU A 31 3.80 -1.20 18.07
CA LEU A 31 2.38 -0.85 18.11
C LEU A 31 1.66 -1.27 16.83
N PHE A 32 2.24 -0.97 15.67
CA PHE A 32 1.66 -1.36 14.39
C PHE A 32 1.60 -2.88 14.21
N ALA A 33 2.66 -3.60 14.58
CA ALA A 33 2.69 -5.06 14.52
C ALA A 33 1.64 -5.70 15.44
N VAL A 34 1.44 -5.14 16.65
CA VAL A 34 0.37 -5.58 17.56
C VAL A 34 -1.00 -5.30 16.97
N VAL A 35 -1.23 -4.12 16.39
CA VAL A 35 -2.51 -3.79 15.73
C VAL A 35 -2.77 -4.75 14.56
N ALA A 36 -1.77 -5.06 13.75
CA ALA A 36 -1.87 -6.01 12.66
C ALA A 36 -2.18 -7.43 13.16
N ALA A 37 -1.55 -7.87 14.25
CA ALA A 37 -1.81 -9.18 14.86
C ALA A 37 -3.21 -9.27 15.49
N VAL A 38 -3.65 -8.21 16.17
CA VAL A 38 -5.01 -8.11 16.71
C VAL A 38 -6.03 -8.12 15.57
N PHE A 39 -5.76 -7.42 14.47
CA PHE A 39 -6.60 -7.48 13.28
C PHE A 39 -6.73 -8.93 12.77
N VAL A 40 -5.63 -9.63 12.55
CA VAL A 40 -5.64 -11.04 12.10
C VAL A 40 -6.49 -11.91 13.02
N TYR A 41 -6.33 -11.76 14.34
CA TYR A 41 -7.11 -12.53 15.28
C TYR A 41 -8.60 -12.15 15.23
N LEU A 42 -8.95 -10.86 15.23
CA LEU A 42 -10.35 -10.43 15.20
C LEU A 42 -11.05 -10.78 13.88
N THR A 43 -10.33 -10.85 12.77
CA THR A 43 -10.91 -11.15 11.45
C THR A 43 -11.02 -12.64 11.15
N TYR A 44 -10.56 -13.53 12.03
CA TYR A 44 -10.63 -14.97 11.78
C TYR A 44 -12.05 -15.50 11.51
N PRO A 45 -13.12 -15.06 12.20
CA PRO A 45 -14.47 -15.58 11.95
C PRO A 45 -14.90 -15.30 10.51
N TYR A 46 -14.61 -14.10 10.01
CA TYR A 46 -14.91 -13.71 8.63
C TYR A 46 -14.03 -14.45 7.61
N ALA A 47 -12.77 -14.76 7.95
CA ALA A 47 -11.86 -15.48 7.08
C ALA A 47 -12.28 -16.96 6.88
N ILE A 48 -12.94 -17.57 7.87
CA ILE A 48 -13.48 -18.94 7.76
C ILE A 48 -14.64 -19.03 6.77
N GLU A 49 -15.45 -17.97 6.66
CA GLU A 49 -16.61 -17.93 5.75
C GLU A 49 -16.20 -17.77 4.28
N GLN A 50 -15.02 -17.20 4.03
CA GLN A 50 -14.50 -17.07 2.67
C GLN A 50 -14.10 -18.42 2.14
N THR A 51 -14.24 -18.70 0.84
CA THR A 51 -13.72 -19.92 0.21
C THR A 51 -12.56 -19.61 -0.73
N LYS A 52 -11.69 -20.59 -1.03
CA LYS A 52 -10.61 -20.42 -2.05
C LYS A 52 -11.17 -19.97 -3.41
N THR A 53 -12.31 -20.53 -3.82
CA THR A 53 -13.01 -20.14 -5.05
C THR A 53 -13.64 -18.75 -4.96
N GLY A 54 -14.14 -18.34 -3.79
CA GLY A 54 -14.63 -16.98 -3.55
C GLY A 54 -13.53 -15.93 -3.66
N LEU A 55 -12.35 -16.16 -3.07
CA LEU A 55 -11.20 -15.25 -3.21
C LEU A 55 -10.71 -15.15 -4.66
N ALA A 56 -10.65 -16.28 -5.37
CA ALA A 56 -10.32 -16.27 -6.78
C ALA A 56 -11.36 -15.51 -7.62
N ALA A 57 -12.64 -15.63 -7.28
CA ALA A 57 -13.71 -14.86 -7.92
C ALA A 57 -13.58 -13.35 -7.64
N TYR A 58 -13.25 -12.94 -6.42
CA TYR A 58 -13.01 -11.53 -6.10
C TYR A 58 -11.80 -10.94 -6.83
N ILE A 59 -10.73 -11.73 -6.97
CA ILE A 59 -9.56 -11.32 -7.75
C ILE A 59 -9.87 -11.26 -9.24
N ALA A 60 -10.74 -12.15 -9.76
CA ALA A 60 -11.14 -12.14 -11.16
C ALA A 60 -12.08 -10.97 -11.49
N ASP A 61 -12.91 -10.54 -10.54
CA ASP A 61 -13.86 -9.45 -10.71
C ASP A 61 -13.14 -8.15 -11.08
N ARG A 62 -13.49 -7.62 -12.25
CA ARG A 62 -12.91 -6.40 -12.80
C ARG A 62 -13.23 -5.18 -11.93
N SER A 63 -14.47 -5.07 -11.44
CA SER A 63 -14.90 -3.90 -10.68
C SER A 63 -14.10 -3.76 -9.38
N LEU A 64 -13.89 -4.88 -8.69
CA LEU A 64 -13.10 -4.94 -7.46
C LEU A 64 -11.61 -4.66 -7.72
N ARG A 65 -11.05 -5.15 -8.83
CA ARG A 65 -9.66 -4.84 -9.21
C ARG A 65 -9.46 -3.36 -9.53
N GLU A 66 -10.41 -2.71 -10.20
CA GLU A 66 -10.37 -1.27 -10.46
C GLU A 66 -10.43 -0.47 -9.15
N HIS A 67 -11.35 -0.82 -8.23
CA HIS A 67 -11.41 -0.20 -6.90
C HIS A 67 -10.13 -0.42 -6.09
N ALA A 68 -9.57 -1.64 -6.11
CA ALA A 68 -8.32 -1.94 -5.44
C ALA A 68 -7.15 -1.10 -6.00
N ALA A 69 -7.07 -0.91 -7.32
CA ALA A 69 -6.05 -0.06 -7.93
C ALA A 69 -6.18 1.41 -7.52
N ILE A 70 -7.39 1.94 -7.34
CA ILE A 70 -7.61 3.28 -6.80
C ILE A 70 -7.03 3.37 -5.38
N PHE A 71 -7.36 2.42 -4.50
CA PHE A 71 -6.81 2.37 -3.14
C PHE A 71 -5.28 2.24 -3.12
N ILE A 72 -4.72 1.39 -4.00
CA ILE A 72 -3.27 1.23 -4.13
C ILE A 72 -2.62 2.55 -4.56
N SER A 73 -3.18 3.23 -5.57
CA SER A 73 -2.64 4.50 -6.04
C SER A 73 -2.66 5.59 -4.97
N LEU A 74 -3.68 5.59 -4.11
CA LEU A 74 -3.80 6.52 -3.00
C LEU A 74 -2.77 6.23 -1.91
N ASP A 75 -2.59 4.97 -1.52
CA ASP A 75 -1.60 4.53 -0.52
C ASP A 75 -0.17 4.88 -0.99
N VAL A 76 0.15 4.54 -2.25
CA VAL A 76 1.42 4.92 -2.89
C VAL A 76 1.62 6.43 -2.85
N ALA A 77 0.61 7.23 -3.21
CA ALA A 77 0.72 8.69 -3.21
C ALA A 77 1.02 9.24 -1.81
N LEU A 78 0.42 8.66 -0.76
CA LEU A 78 0.68 9.04 0.63
C LEU A 78 2.11 8.68 1.07
N ILE A 79 2.61 7.51 0.69
CA ILE A 79 3.96 7.06 1.04
C ILE A 79 5.02 7.86 0.27
N VAL A 80 4.80 8.14 -1.01
CA VAL A 80 5.67 9.02 -1.81
C VAL A 80 5.67 10.45 -1.24
N ALA A 81 4.51 10.97 -0.83
CA ALA A 81 4.42 12.28 -0.16
C ALA A 81 5.20 12.29 1.18
N TYR A 82 5.18 11.19 1.93
CA TYR A 82 6.01 11.03 3.12
C TYR A 82 7.51 11.10 2.78
N SER A 83 7.96 10.39 1.74
CA SER A 83 9.36 10.41 1.28
C SER A 83 9.82 11.82 0.91
N PHE A 84 9.02 12.57 0.14
CA PHE A 84 9.31 13.97 -0.18
C PHE A 84 9.32 14.89 1.04
N SER A 85 8.42 14.66 1.99
CA SER A 85 8.36 15.42 3.25
C SER A 85 9.63 15.20 4.09
N ARG A 86 10.19 13.98 4.08
CA ARG A 86 11.46 13.67 4.74
C ARG A 86 12.65 14.37 4.08
N LEU A 87 12.72 14.36 2.74
CA LEU A 87 13.77 15.04 1.97
C LEU A 87 13.71 16.58 2.09
N SER A 88 12.50 17.15 2.07
CA SER A 88 12.31 18.61 1.97
C SER A 88 12.42 19.35 3.31
N HIS A 89 12.57 18.64 4.43
CA HIS A 89 12.59 19.18 5.81
C HIS A 89 11.62 20.37 6.02
N PRO A 90 10.29 20.12 6.11
CA PRO A 90 9.28 21.17 6.05
C PRO A 90 9.47 22.26 7.11
N ARG A 91 9.81 23.48 6.65
CA ARG A 91 9.99 24.68 7.50
C ARG A 91 8.64 25.38 7.73
N GLY A 92 7.97 25.05 8.83
CA GLY A 92 6.78 25.76 9.34
C GLY A 92 5.83 24.90 10.18
N ARG A 93 4.94 25.52 10.97
CA ARG A 93 3.98 24.81 11.86
C ARG A 93 3.07 23.86 11.08
N ARG A 94 2.50 24.32 9.96
CA ARG A 94 1.64 23.50 9.08
C ARG A 94 2.42 22.35 8.42
N GLY A 95 3.65 22.59 7.98
CA GLY A 95 4.50 21.57 7.36
C GLY A 95 4.91 20.48 8.36
N ARG A 96 5.19 20.85 9.62
CA ARG A 96 5.44 19.88 10.71
C ARG A 96 4.21 19.03 11.02
N VAL A 97 3.02 19.61 11.03
CA VAL A 97 1.77 18.86 11.25
C VAL A 97 1.53 17.85 10.12
N ILE A 98 1.70 18.27 8.86
CA ILE A 98 1.55 17.37 7.71
C ILE A 98 2.59 16.25 7.75
N ALA A 99 3.85 16.57 8.04
CA ALA A 99 4.91 15.57 8.20
C ALA A 99 4.61 14.58 9.34
N PHE A 100 4.04 15.07 10.45
CA PHE A 100 3.61 14.22 11.56
C PHE A 100 2.44 13.31 11.18
N LEU A 101 1.45 13.83 10.46
CA LEU A 101 0.30 13.05 9.99
C LEU A 101 0.73 11.95 9.00
N LEU A 102 1.60 12.29 8.05
CA LEU A 102 2.19 11.32 7.12
C LEU A 102 3.08 10.31 7.84
N ARG A 103 3.76 10.72 8.92
CA ARG A 103 4.56 9.81 9.75
C ARG A 103 3.70 8.74 10.41
N LEU A 104 2.51 9.11 10.88
CA LEU A 104 1.54 8.21 11.52
C LEU A 104 0.91 7.20 10.56
N TYR A 105 1.09 7.37 9.25
CA TYR A 105 0.59 6.47 8.21
C TYR A 105 1.67 5.47 7.77
N PRO A 106 1.67 4.23 8.30
CA PRO A 106 2.62 3.18 7.92
C PRO A 106 2.21 2.35 6.68
N GLY A 107 1.03 2.62 6.10
CA GLY A 107 0.45 1.87 4.97
C GLY A 107 -0.75 1.03 5.42
N VAL A 108 -1.89 1.18 4.73
CA VAL A 108 -3.14 0.47 5.07
C VAL A 108 -3.28 -0.83 4.26
N LEU A 109 -2.58 -0.94 3.14
CA LEU A 109 -2.66 -2.11 2.26
C LEU A 109 -2.17 -3.42 2.91
N ILE A 110 -1.45 -3.38 4.03
CA ILE A 110 -1.05 -4.60 4.74
C ILE A 110 -2.25 -5.38 5.29
N PHE A 111 -3.35 -4.70 5.68
CA PHE A 111 -4.52 -5.35 6.27
C PHE A 111 -5.24 -6.29 5.29
N PRO A 112 -5.60 -5.89 4.06
CA PRO A 112 -6.17 -6.81 3.09
C PRO A 112 -5.20 -7.94 2.70
N VAL A 113 -3.88 -7.69 2.70
CA VAL A 113 -2.87 -8.73 2.47
C VAL A 113 -2.90 -9.79 3.57
N LEU A 114 -2.95 -9.36 4.83
CA LEU A 114 -3.02 -10.27 5.98
C LEU A 114 -4.31 -11.08 5.98
N PHE A 115 -5.44 -10.46 5.62
CA PHE A 115 -6.73 -11.15 5.49
C PHE A 115 -6.70 -12.21 4.36
N TYR A 116 -6.10 -11.89 3.22
CA TYR A 116 -5.90 -12.84 2.13
C TYR A 116 -5.01 -14.02 2.56
N LEU A 117 -3.90 -13.74 3.23
CA LEU A 117 -2.97 -14.76 3.72
C LEU A 117 -3.65 -15.67 4.76
N GLN A 118 -4.43 -15.07 5.68
CA GLN A 118 -5.20 -15.79 6.69
C GLN A 118 -6.20 -16.74 6.08
N SER A 119 -7.05 -16.24 5.18
CA SER A 119 -8.03 -17.07 4.49
C SER A 119 -7.34 -18.22 3.74
N THR A 120 -6.23 -17.95 3.05
CA THR A 120 -5.47 -18.96 2.31
C THR A 120 -4.88 -20.04 3.24
N LEU A 121 -4.33 -19.66 4.38
CA LEU A 121 -3.74 -20.57 5.38
C LEU A 121 -4.79 -21.47 6.04
N ILE A 122 -5.95 -20.91 6.39
CA ILE A 122 -7.07 -21.66 6.98
C ILE A 122 -7.48 -22.82 6.07
N PHE A 123 -7.54 -22.60 4.74
CA PHE A 123 -7.81 -23.67 3.77
C PHE A 123 -6.63 -24.59 3.47
N ALA A 124 -5.40 -24.14 3.68
CA ALA A 124 -4.22 -24.94 3.40
C ALA A 124 -3.93 -25.98 4.50
N LEU A 125 -4.45 -25.77 5.71
CA LEU A 125 -4.22 -26.61 6.88
C LEU A 125 -5.52 -27.27 7.38
N PRO A 126 -6.15 -28.17 6.59
CA PRO A 126 -7.34 -28.88 7.04
C PRO A 126 -7.00 -29.79 8.23
N GLY A 127 -7.78 -29.68 9.32
CA GLY A 127 -7.61 -30.51 10.51
C GLY A 127 -6.97 -29.81 11.71
N MET A 128 -6.49 -28.58 11.57
CA MET A 128 -6.14 -27.73 12.70
C MET A 128 -7.32 -26.86 13.13
N ASP A 129 -7.41 -26.56 14.43
CA ASP A 129 -8.36 -25.58 14.94
C ASP A 129 -8.08 -24.19 14.31
N PHE A 130 -9.12 -23.55 13.77
CA PHE A 130 -8.99 -22.27 13.07
C PHE A 130 -8.49 -21.14 13.98
N GLY A 131 -8.83 -21.18 15.27
CA GLY A 131 -8.33 -20.25 16.26
C GLY A 131 -6.82 -20.40 16.46
N VAL A 132 -6.31 -21.63 16.51
CA VAL A 132 -4.87 -21.91 16.59
C VAL A 132 -4.14 -21.43 15.34
N VAL A 133 -4.69 -21.68 14.14
CA VAL A 133 -4.09 -21.21 12.87
C VAL A 133 -4.03 -19.67 12.85
N SER A 134 -5.11 -19.00 13.23
CA SER A 134 -5.14 -17.53 13.30
C SER A 134 -4.17 -16.98 14.34
N LEU A 135 -4.08 -17.61 15.51
CA LEU A 135 -3.15 -17.20 16.57
C LEU A 135 -1.69 -17.35 16.12
N LEU A 136 -1.34 -18.45 15.46
CA LEU A 136 -0.01 -18.66 14.88
C LEU A 136 0.30 -17.62 13.81
N LEU A 137 -0.66 -17.28 12.95
CA LEU A 137 -0.48 -16.23 11.96
C LEU A 137 -0.34 -14.85 12.60
N ALA A 138 -1.12 -14.54 13.64
CA ALA A 138 -1.02 -13.29 14.38
C ALA A 138 0.37 -13.14 15.03
N ALA A 139 0.85 -14.18 15.72
CA ALA A 139 2.21 -14.22 16.27
C ALA A 139 3.28 -14.12 15.17
N GLY A 140 3.09 -14.88 14.08
CA GLY A 140 3.96 -14.84 12.89
C GLY A 140 4.02 -13.46 12.26
N THR A 141 2.91 -12.71 12.22
CA THR A 141 2.84 -11.35 11.69
C THR A 141 3.68 -10.39 12.52
N VAL A 142 3.66 -10.51 13.85
CA VAL A 142 4.52 -9.70 14.73
C VAL A 142 5.99 -10.00 14.46
N VAL A 143 6.35 -11.27 14.44
CA VAL A 143 7.73 -11.72 14.19
C VAL A 143 8.20 -11.28 12.80
N LEU A 144 7.34 -11.42 11.78
CA LEU A 144 7.63 -11.06 10.40
C LEU A 144 7.87 -9.55 10.28
N LEU A 145 6.92 -8.73 10.73
CA LEU A 145 7.02 -7.27 10.61
C LEU A 145 8.21 -6.71 11.40
N LEU A 146 8.40 -7.14 12.65
CA LEU A 146 9.51 -6.66 13.48
C LEU A 146 10.86 -7.22 13.03
N GLY A 147 10.92 -8.51 12.70
CA GLY A 147 12.12 -9.19 12.24
C GLY A 147 12.61 -8.66 10.90
N LEU A 148 11.72 -8.47 9.92
CA LEU A 148 12.08 -7.82 8.65
C LEU A 148 12.46 -6.36 8.85
N THR A 149 11.81 -5.64 9.77
CA THR A 149 12.19 -4.25 10.09
C THR A 149 13.61 -4.20 10.65
N PHE A 150 13.95 -5.12 11.56
CA PHE A 150 15.30 -5.28 12.09
C PHE A 150 16.30 -5.61 10.97
N LEU A 151 15.97 -6.59 10.14
CA LEU A 151 16.82 -7.04 9.02
C LEU A 151 17.09 -5.91 8.03
N LEU A 152 16.07 -5.12 7.68
CA LEU A 152 16.24 -3.98 6.77
C LEU A 152 17.08 -2.86 7.38
N ARG A 153 16.98 -2.60 8.69
CA ARG A 153 17.87 -1.64 9.37
C ARG A 153 19.31 -2.13 9.40
N PHE A 154 19.52 -3.44 9.46
CA PHE A 154 20.84 -4.05 9.40
C PHE A 154 21.42 -4.03 7.97
N LEU A 155 20.62 -4.37 6.97
CA LEU A 155 21.05 -4.46 5.57
C LEU A 155 21.19 -3.08 4.91
N LEU A 156 20.32 -2.12 5.25
CA LEU A 156 20.28 -0.75 4.73
C LEU A 156 20.37 0.25 5.89
N PRO A 157 21.58 0.45 6.46
CA PRO A 157 21.76 1.35 7.60
C PRO A 157 21.59 2.83 7.21
N GLU A 158 21.90 3.19 5.97
CA GLU A 158 21.81 4.56 5.47
C GLU A 158 20.34 4.95 5.19
N GLU A 159 19.91 6.09 5.73
CA GLU A 159 18.53 6.56 5.56
C GLU A 159 18.22 6.92 4.10
N GLU A 160 19.21 7.44 3.35
CA GLU A 160 19.07 7.85 1.95
C GLU A 160 18.82 6.63 1.05
N GLN A 161 19.64 5.58 1.16
CA GLN A 161 19.44 4.33 0.43
C GLN A 161 18.09 3.70 0.73
N ARG A 162 17.68 3.71 2.00
CA ARG A 162 16.38 3.19 2.39
C ARG A 162 15.24 3.98 1.74
N LEU A 163 15.37 5.30 1.60
CA LEU A 163 14.37 6.15 0.93
C LEU A 163 14.27 5.83 -0.57
N GLU A 164 15.41 5.63 -1.23
CA GLU A 164 15.46 5.23 -2.63
C GLU A 164 14.79 3.87 -2.85
N VAL A 165 15.10 2.88 -2.01
CA VAL A 165 14.48 1.55 -2.08
C VAL A 165 12.97 1.63 -1.80
N LEU A 166 12.55 2.41 -0.80
CA LEU A 166 11.12 2.64 -0.55
C LEU A 166 10.44 3.23 -1.78
N PHE A 167 11.02 4.27 -2.39
CA PHE A 167 10.46 4.91 -3.58
C PHE A 167 10.35 3.93 -4.76
N LEU A 168 11.38 3.12 -4.99
CA LEU A 168 11.39 2.10 -6.04
C LEU A 168 10.35 1.01 -5.79
N VAL A 169 10.23 0.53 -4.55
CA VAL A 169 9.21 -0.47 -4.16
C VAL A 169 7.79 0.09 -4.35
N GLU A 170 7.53 1.32 -3.93
CA GLU A 170 6.25 2.00 -4.15
C GLU A 170 5.92 2.17 -5.64
N LEU A 171 6.93 2.49 -6.46
CA LEU A 171 6.76 2.55 -7.91
C LEU A 171 6.37 1.18 -8.49
N PHE A 172 6.99 0.09 -8.01
CA PHE A 172 6.60 -1.26 -8.41
C PHE A 172 5.19 -1.61 -7.96
N VAL A 173 4.80 -1.30 -6.72
CA VAL A 173 3.43 -1.49 -6.21
C VAL A 173 2.43 -0.75 -7.08
N PHE A 174 2.72 0.49 -7.48
CA PHE A 174 1.87 1.27 -8.36
C PHE A 174 1.71 0.65 -9.75
N ILE A 175 2.83 0.30 -10.40
CA ILE A 175 2.82 -0.31 -11.73
C ILE A 175 2.09 -1.66 -11.69
N LEU A 176 2.38 -2.51 -10.71
CA LEU A 176 1.70 -3.80 -10.53
C LEU A 176 0.22 -3.63 -10.22
N GLY A 177 -0.17 -2.62 -9.44
CA GLY A 177 -1.56 -2.27 -9.16
C GLY A 177 -2.32 -1.90 -10.44
N ILE A 178 -1.72 -1.09 -11.31
CA ILE A 178 -2.28 -0.78 -12.63
C ILE A 178 -2.37 -2.04 -13.48
N ILE A 179 -1.30 -2.81 -13.62
CA ILE A 179 -1.30 -4.06 -14.42
C ILE A 179 -2.37 -5.04 -13.92
N ALA A 180 -2.52 -5.17 -12.60
CA ALA A 180 -3.53 -6.04 -12.00
C ALA A 180 -4.95 -5.58 -12.37
N SER A 181 -5.21 -4.26 -12.41
CA SER A 181 -6.53 -3.71 -12.80
C SER A 181 -6.87 -3.87 -14.28
N VAL A 182 -5.88 -3.97 -15.16
CA VAL A 182 -6.14 -4.09 -16.59
C VAL A 182 -6.74 -5.46 -16.89
N ASP A 183 -7.88 -5.45 -17.56
CA ASP A 183 -8.59 -6.67 -17.91
C ASP A 183 -7.97 -7.37 -19.12
N GLU A 184 -7.95 -8.70 -19.12
CA GLU A 184 -7.42 -9.51 -20.24
C GLU A 184 -8.26 -9.33 -21.51
N THR A 185 -9.53 -8.94 -21.36
CA THR A 185 -10.44 -8.64 -22.46
C THR A 185 -10.01 -7.43 -23.30
N ILE A 186 -9.27 -6.45 -22.74
CA ILE A 186 -8.70 -5.34 -23.53
C ILE A 186 -7.59 -5.84 -24.47
N ARG A 187 -6.92 -6.95 -24.14
CA ARG A 187 -5.93 -7.57 -25.04
C ARG A 187 -6.56 -8.34 -26.20
N MET A 188 -7.83 -8.72 -26.07
CA MET A 188 -8.58 -9.52 -27.05
C MET A 188 -9.76 -8.77 -27.68
N ALA A 189 -9.98 -7.50 -27.31
CA ALA A 189 -11.01 -6.67 -27.90
C ALA A 189 -10.61 -6.34 -29.36
N PRO A 190 -11.53 -6.46 -30.33
CA PRO A 190 -11.29 -5.97 -31.68
C PRO A 190 -10.89 -4.50 -31.61
N THR A 191 -10.03 -4.06 -32.52
CA THR A 191 -9.47 -2.70 -32.67
C THR A 191 -10.49 -1.54 -32.70
N GLU A 192 -11.79 -1.82 -32.58
CA GLU A 192 -12.91 -0.89 -32.66
C GLU A 192 -13.71 -0.77 -31.35
N SER A 193 -13.06 -0.76 -30.19
CA SER A 193 -13.71 -0.22 -28.99
C SER A 193 -13.79 1.31 -29.13
N PRO A 194 -14.97 1.96 -29.11
CA PRO A 194 -15.05 3.41 -29.23
C PRO A 194 -14.31 4.05 -28.04
N ILE A 195 -13.31 4.89 -28.35
CA ILE A 195 -12.55 5.63 -27.35
C ILE A 195 -13.53 6.44 -26.51
N GLN A 196 -13.55 6.23 -25.20
CA GLN A 196 -14.42 6.96 -24.29
C GLN A 196 -13.82 8.34 -24.00
N TRP A 197 -13.96 9.25 -24.97
CA TRP A 197 -13.41 10.61 -24.98
C TRP A 197 -13.77 11.41 -23.72
N SER A 198 -14.95 11.20 -23.16
CA SER A 198 -15.39 11.85 -21.92
C SER A 198 -14.47 11.52 -20.73
N GLY A 199 -14.09 10.25 -20.58
CA GLY A 199 -13.16 9.82 -19.53
C GLY A 199 -11.75 10.35 -19.75
N LEU A 200 -11.30 10.42 -21.01
CA LEU A 200 -9.98 10.94 -21.37
C LEU A 200 -9.88 12.46 -21.10
N VAL A 201 -10.88 13.23 -21.49
CA VAL A 201 -10.93 14.67 -21.22
C VAL A 201 -11.01 14.95 -19.72
N LEU A 202 -11.79 14.16 -18.97
CA LEU A 202 -11.87 14.31 -17.51
C LEU A 202 -10.54 14.03 -16.82
N THR A 203 -9.89 12.92 -17.17
CA THR A 203 -8.58 12.56 -16.58
C THR A 203 -7.51 13.60 -16.94
N LEU A 204 -7.49 14.08 -18.17
CA LEU A 204 -6.57 15.12 -18.62
C LEU A 204 -6.85 16.47 -17.94
N GLY A 205 -8.12 16.84 -17.77
CA GLY A 205 -8.53 18.04 -17.05
C GLY A 205 -8.14 18.02 -15.57
N ILE A 206 -8.39 16.90 -14.88
CA ILE A 206 -7.97 16.71 -13.48
C ILE A 206 -6.44 16.75 -13.37
N GLY A 207 -5.73 16.09 -14.28
CA GLY A 207 -4.26 16.09 -14.33
C GLY A 207 -3.69 17.51 -14.49
N LEU A 208 -4.23 18.30 -15.42
CA LEU A 208 -3.84 19.69 -15.63
C LEU A 208 -4.14 20.57 -14.40
N LEU A 209 -5.28 20.36 -13.75
CA LEU A 209 -5.65 21.11 -12.56
C LEU A 209 -4.70 20.80 -11.39
N CYS A 210 -4.42 19.52 -11.14
CA CYS A 210 -3.44 19.10 -10.13
C CYS A 210 -2.05 19.67 -10.42
N PHE A 211 -1.61 19.64 -11.68
CA PHE A 211 -0.33 20.22 -12.10
C PHE A 211 -0.29 21.73 -11.87
N ALA A 212 -1.34 22.46 -12.27
CA ALA A 212 -1.43 23.90 -12.06
C ALA A 212 -1.40 24.25 -10.57
N VAL A 213 -2.19 23.57 -9.73
CA VAL A 213 -2.17 23.76 -8.27
C VAL A 213 -0.78 23.47 -7.70
N GLY A 214 -0.16 22.37 -8.10
CA GLY A 214 1.19 21.99 -7.67
C GLY A 214 2.26 23.00 -8.08
N TYR A 215 2.14 23.60 -9.27
CA TYR A 215 3.09 24.58 -9.80
C TYR A 215 2.91 25.98 -9.20
N PHE A 216 1.67 26.45 -9.11
CA PHE A 216 1.35 27.82 -8.68
C PHE A 216 1.30 27.98 -7.17
N ALA A 217 0.86 26.97 -6.40
CA ALA A 217 0.77 27.09 -4.94
C ALA A 217 2.12 27.42 -4.26
N PRO A 218 3.27 26.82 -4.64
CA PRO A 218 4.57 27.22 -4.11
C PRO A 218 4.98 28.64 -4.51
N ARG A 219 4.64 29.07 -5.73
CA ARG A 219 5.04 30.36 -6.31
C ARG A 219 4.29 31.54 -5.66
N ILE A 220 2.98 31.38 -5.46
CA ILE A 220 2.14 32.36 -4.74
C ILE A 220 2.59 32.47 -3.27
N ARG A 221 2.93 31.34 -2.64
CA ARG A 221 3.37 31.29 -1.24
C ARG A 221 4.75 31.92 -1.01
N ARG A 222 5.63 31.93 -2.03
CA ARG A 222 6.90 32.66 -2.01
C ARG A 222 6.70 34.18 -2.16
N SER A 223 5.76 34.61 -3.01
CA SER A 223 5.42 36.02 -3.19
C SER A 223 4.85 36.67 -1.92
N LEU A 224 3.98 35.96 -1.20
CA LEU A 224 3.38 36.45 0.05
C LEU A 224 4.33 36.50 1.27
N LYS A 225 5.51 35.88 1.20
CA LYS A 225 6.53 35.94 2.26
C LYS A 225 7.51 37.11 2.11
N HIS A 226 7.46 37.83 0.99
CA HIS A 226 8.31 38.98 0.67
C HIS A 226 7.60 40.33 0.79
N LYS A 227 6.37 40.36 1.33
CA LYS A 227 5.69 41.55 1.85
C LYS A 227 5.60 41.43 3.37
#